data_AF-A0A378ITY2-F1
#
_entry.id   AF-A0A378ITY2-F1
#
_cell.length_a   1.000
_cell.length_b   1.000
_cell.length_c   1.000
_cell.angle_alpha   90.00
_cell.angle_beta   90.00
_cell.angle_gamma   90.00
#
_symmetry.space_group_name_H-M   'P 1'
#
loop_
_entity.id
_entity.type
_entity.pdbx_description
1 polymer ?
#
loop_
_entity_poly.entity_id
_entity_poly.type
_entity_poly.pdbx_seq_one_letter_code
_entity_poly.pdbx_strand_id
1 'polypeptide(L)'
;MPFYPEKKTDELFEFLNDMLLHELVALNHSYGPHFEALEEKIERTEQDIRADQEQLVALQERYDELERQSIVEAEKRKEALASLPGNGAERYLQLGYFSVFSVADNQQAKVSIDIKKIKKRISDNEMQRAELTQEKKESITELSIVNSVLALKRKRVETDRLELSSSSSPTLRN
;
A
#
# COMPACT_ATOMS: atom_id res chain seq x y z
N MET A 1 -6.05 8.68 8.48
CA MET A 1 -5.64 10.02 8.07
C MET A 1 -4.97 10.74 9.22
N PRO A 2 -4.15 11.79 8.97
CA PRO A 2 -3.63 12.66 10.02
C PRO A 2 -4.79 13.28 10.81
N PHE A 3 -4.56 13.74 12.04
CA PHE A 3 -5.64 14.34 12.82
C PHE A 3 -6.01 15.73 12.30
N TYR A 4 -5.08 16.44 11.66
CA TYR A 4 -5.31 17.80 11.13
C TYR A 4 -4.76 17.97 9.71
N PRO A 5 -5.30 17.24 8.71
CA PRO A 5 -4.76 17.20 7.35
C PRO A 5 -4.84 18.54 6.60
N GLU A 6 -5.72 19.45 7.03
CA GLU A 6 -5.96 20.73 6.34
C GLU A 6 -5.19 21.91 6.96
N LYS A 7 -4.57 21.73 8.14
CA LYS A 7 -3.92 22.84 8.85
C LYS A 7 -2.44 22.90 8.50
N LYS A 8 -1.97 24.10 8.11
CA LYS A 8 -0.54 24.36 7.99
C LYS A 8 0.13 24.27 9.35
N THR A 9 1.43 23.98 9.36
CA THR A 9 2.26 23.82 10.57
C THR A 9 2.11 24.98 11.55
N ASP A 10 2.02 26.21 11.04
CA ASP A 10 1.91 27.43 11.86
C ASP A 10 0.50 27.57 12.46
N GLU A 11 -0.55 27.31 11.68
CA GLU A 11 -1.95 27.33 12.14
C GLU A 11 -2.24 26.20 13.14
N LEU A 12 -1.57 25.06 12.99
CA LEU A 12 -1.63 23.95 13.93
C LEU A 12 -0.97 24.33 15.26
N PHE A 13 0.15 25.05 15.23
CA PHE A 13 0.84 25.48 16.44
C PHE A 13 0.02 26.49 17.26
N GLU A 14 -0.63 27.45 16.59
CA GLU A 14 -1.54 28.40 17.25
C GLU A 14 -2.76 27.68 17.84
N PHE A 15 -3.41 26.81 17.06
CA PHE A 15 -4.57 26.04 17.52
C PHE A 15 -4.25 25.14 18.73
N LEU A 16 -3.10 24.46 18.71
CA LEU A 16 -2.65 23.63 19.82
C LEU A 16 -2.24 24.46 21.04
N ASN A 17 -1.78 25.70 20.85
CA ASN A 17 -1.49 26.60 21.96
C ASN A 17 -2.75 27.11 22.67
N ASP A 18 -3.88 27.21 21.97
CA ASP A 18 -5.16 27.60 22.59
C ASP A 18 -5.83 26.45 23.36
N MET A 19 -5.51 25.20 23.02
CA MET A 19 -6.08 24.00 23.64
C MET A 19 -5.65 23.80 25.12
N LEU A 20 -6.52 23.22 25.95
CA LEU A 20 -6.19 22.98 27.36
C LEU A 20 -5.15 21.87 27.54
N LEU A 21 -4.34 21.96 28.59
CA LEU A 21 -3.23 21.02 28.82
C LEU A 21 -3.69 19.56 28.93
N HIS A 22 -4.85 19.31 29.55
CA HIS A 22 -5.38 17.95 29.70
C HIS A 22 -5.88 17.38 28.36
N GLU A 23 -6.45 18.21 27.49
CA GLU A 23 -6.90 17.84 26.13
C GLU A 23 -5.71 17.52 25.24
N LEU A 24 -4.61 18.28 25.34
CA LEU A 24 -3.35 17.99 24.66
C LEU A 24 -2.72 16.66 25.10
N VAL A 25 -2.81 16.31 26.39
CA VAL A 25 -2.33 15.01 26.90
C VAL A 25 -3.20 13.87 26.39
N ALA A 26 -4.53 14.04 26.39
CA ALA A 26 -5.45 13.06 25.82
C ALA A 26 -5.20 12.85 24.31
N LEU A 27 -4.97 13.95 23.57
CA LEU A 27 -4.62 13.91 22.15
C LEU A 27 -3.29 13.16 21.94
N ASN A 28 -2.27 13.45 22.74
CA ASN A 28 -0.98 12.74 22.69
C ASN A 28 -1.13 11.22 22.86
N HIS A 29 -1.94 10.79 23.83
CA HIS A 29 -2.20 9.37 24.06
C HIS A 29 -2.99 8.73 22.90
N SER A 30 -3.84 9.47 22.20
CA SER A 30 -4.60 8.96 21.05
C SER A 30 -3.75 8.65 19.81
N TYR A 31 -2.56 9.24 19.69
CA TYR A 31 -1.63 8.94 18.60
C TYR A 31 -1.04 7.51 18.68
N GLY A 32 -0.92 6.93 19.88
CA GLY A 32 -0.40 5.55 20.04
C GLY A 32 -1.22 4.52 19.25
N PRO A 33 -2.52 4.36 19.57
CA PRO A 33 -3.41 3.45 18.83
C PRO A 33 -3.53 3.77 17.33
N HIS A 34 -3.39 5.06 16.96
CA HIS A 34 -3.41 5.49 15.56
C HIS A 34 -2.19 4.96 14.79
N PHE A 35 -0.98 5.08 15.35
CA PHE A 35 0.22 4.54 14.73
C PHE A 35 0.21 3.02 14.67
N GLU A 36 -0.27 2.34 15.71
CA GLU A 36 -0.44 0.88 15.71
C GLU A 36 -1.38 0.44 14.57
N ALA A 37 -2.53 1.10 14.42
CA ALA A 37 -3.47 0.79 13.33
C ALA A 37 -2.89 1.10 11.94
N LEU A 38 -2.04 2.12 11.81
CA LEU A 38 -1.35 2.43 10.56
C LEU A 38 -0.27 1.40 10.22
N GLU A 39 0.53 0.99 11.19
CA GLU A 39 1.54 -0.06 11.00
C GLU A 39 0.89 -1.37 10.60
N GLU A 40 -0.19 -1.77 11.27
CA GLU A 40 -0.93 -2.98 10.92
C GLU A 40 -1.46 -2.93 9.47
N LYS A 41 -1.97 -1.77 9.02
CA LYS A 41 -2.41 -1.60 7.62
C LYS A 41 -1.26 -1.69 6.63
N ILE A 42 -0.11 -1.09 6.95
CA ILE A 42 1.09 -1.15 6.11
C ILE A 42 1.57 -2.61 6.00
N GLU A 43 1.66 -3.33 7.12
CA GLU A 43 2.07 -4.73 7.15
C GLU A 43 1.13 -5.62 6.33
N ARG A 44 -0.19 -5.46 6.49
CA ARG A 44 -1.19 -6.19 5.69
C ARG A 44 -1.02 -5.90 4.19
N THR A 45 -0.86 -4.63 3.82
CA THR A 45 -0.65 -4.24 2.41
C THR A 45 0.65 -4.84 1.85
N GLU A 46 1.72 -4.91 2.65
CA GLU A 46 2.97 -5.56 2.25
C GLU A 46 2.85 -7.08 2.11
N GLN A 47 2.04 -7.72 2.94
CA GLN A 47 1.72 -9.14 2.81
C GLN A 47 0.91 -9.41 1.53
N ASP A 48 -0.08 -8.56 1.23
CA ASP A 48 -0.89 -8.67 0.02
C ASP A 48 -0.03 -8.47 -1.25
N ILE A 49 0.90 -7.51 -1.25
CA ILE A 49 1.86 -7.31 -2.35
C ILE A 49 2.71 -8.57 -2.54
N ARG A 50 3.24 -9.16 -1.47
CA ARG A 50 4.06 -10.38 -1.55
C ARG A 50 3.26 -11.55 -2.10
N ALA A 51 2.05 -11.77 -1.60
CA ALA A 51 1.17 -12.84 -2.07
C ALA A 51 0.81 -12.65 -3.56
N ASP A 52 0.50 -11.43 -3.99
CA ASP A 52 0.21 -11.13 -5.40
C ASP A 52 1.45 -11.29 -6.29
N GLN A 53 2.65 -10.97 -5.79
CA GLN A 53 3.91 -11.22 -6.50
C GLN A 53 4.20 -12.71 -6.68
N GLU A 54 3.98 -13.53 -5.64
CA GLU A 54 4.10 -14.99 -5.74
C GLU A 54 3.10 -15.57 -6.76
N GLN A 55 1.85 -15.11 -6.73
CA GLN A 55 0.84 -15.49 -7.72
C GLN A 55 1.24 -15.05 -9.14
N LEU A 56 1.84 -13.88 -9.29
CA LEU A 56 2.30 -13.39 -10.58
C LEU A 56 3.39 -14.30 -11.16
N VAL A 57 4.37 -14.71 -10.35
CA VAL A 57 5.43 -15.64 -10.78
C VAL A 57 4.82 -16.96 -11.22
N ALA A 58 3.91 -17.54 -10.44
CA ALA A 58 3.24 -18.79 -10.80
C ALA A 58 2.43 -18.68 -12.11
N LEU A 59 1.75 -17.55 -12.34
CA LEU A 59 1.04 -17.30 -13.60
C LEU A 59 1.99 -17.10 -14.79
N GLN A 60 3.14 -16.48 -14.58
CA GLN A 60 4.17 -16.33 -15.62
C GLN A 60 4.75 -17.68 -16.03
N GLU A 61 5.10 -18.53 -15.05
CA GLU A 61 5.56 -19.90 -15.33
C GLU A 61 4.51 -20.70 -16.12
N ARG A 62 3.24 -20.57 -15.73
CA ARG A 62 2.12 -21.20 -16.45
C ARG A 62 1.97 -20.65 -17.87
N TYR A 63 2.19 -19.36 -18.07
CA TYR A 63 2.14 -18.74 -19.39
C TYR A 63 3.25 -19.30 -20.30
N ASP A 64 4.48 -19.36 -19.80
CA ASP A 64 5.64 -19.86 -20.54
C ASP A 64 5.47 -21.36 -20.90
N GLU A 65 4.89 -22.15 -20.00
CA GLU A 65 4.57 -23.55 -20.26
C GLU A 65 3.51 -23.70 -21.37
N LEU A 66 2.45 -22.88 -21.35
CA LEU A 66 1.44 -22.86 -22.41
C LEU A 66 2.03 -22.44 -23.77
N GLU A 67 2.96 -21.48 -23.76
CA GLU A 67 3.65 -21.05 -24.98
C GLU A 67 4.51 -22.19 -25.57
N ARG A 68 5.27 -22.91 -24.73
CA ARG A 68 6.02 -24.10 -25.18
C ARG A 68 5.10 -25.18 -25.75
N GLN A 69 3.98 -25.44 -25.09
CA GLN A 69 3.00 -26.41 -25.58
C GLN A 69 2.40 -25.99 -26.93
N SER A 70 2.10 -24.70 -27.11
CA SER A 70 1.61 -24.17 -28.39
C SER A 70 2.63 -24.34 -29.51
N ILE A 71 3.93 -24.11 -29.25
CA ILE A 71 5.01 -24.32 -30.22
C ILE A 71 5.10 -25.80 -30.63
N VAL A 72 5.15 -26.72 -29.65
CA VAL A 72 5.22 -28.16 -29.91
C VAL A 72 3.99 -28.64 -30.69
N GLU A 73 2.80 -28.13 -30.35
CA GLU A 73 1.58 -28.47 -31.07
C GLU A 73 1.59 -27.92 -32.50
N ALA A 74 2.10 -26.70 -32.71
CA ALA A 74 2.27 -26.12 -34.04
C ALA A 74 3.27 -26.90 -34.91
N GLU A 75 4.36 -27.40 -34.33
CA GLU A 75 5.32 -28.27 -35.03
C GLU A 75 4.68 -29.61 -35.42
N LYS A 76 3.98 -30.28 -34.48
CA LYS A 76 3.22 -31.50 -34.80
C LYS A 76 2.19 -31.28 -35.90
N ARG A 77 1.52 -30.12 -35.92
CA ARG A 77 0.60 -29.74 -36.99
C ARG A 77 1.32 -29.60 -38.34
N LYS A 78 2.50 -28.98 -38.37
CA LYS A 78 3.32 -28.87 -39.59
C LYS A 78 3.77 -30.24 -40.11
N GLU A 79 4.19 -31.14 -39.23
CA GLU A 79 4.57 -32.51 -39.60
C GLU A 79 3.38 -33.32 -40.11
N ALA A 80 2.22 -33.25 -39.42
CA ALA A 80 0.98 -33.85 -39.88
C ALA A 80 0.59 -33.32 -41.26
N LEU A 81 0.73 -32.03 -41.51
CA LEU A 81 0.48 -31.41 -42.81
C LEU A 81 1.38 -31.90 -43.94
N ALA A 82 2.66 -32.11 -43.63
CA ALA A 82 3.62 -32.63 -44.60
C ALA A 82 3.33 -34.09 -44.98
N SER A 83 2.71 -34.87 -44.08
CA SER A 83 2.38 -36.28 -44.29
C SER A 83 1.00 -36.53 -44.92
N LEU A 84 0.14 -35.51 -45.02
CA LEU A 84 -1.19 -35.64 -45.63
C LEU A 84 -1.10 -35.82 -47.17
N PRO A 85 -1.79 -36.83 -47.74
CA PRO A 85 -1.88 -37.01 -49.19
C PRO A 85 -2.78 -35.95 -49.83
N GLY A 86 -2.53 -35.61 -51.10
CA GLY A 86 -3.37 -34.70 -51.89
C GLY A 86 -2.66 -33.43 -52.37
N ASN A 87 -3.35 -32.65 -53.19
CA ASN A 87 -2.84 -31.37 -53.70
C ASN A 87 -2.90 -30.27 -52.62
N GLY A 88 -2.32 -29.10 -52.90
CA GLY A 88 -2.23 -28.01 -51.90
C GLY A 88 -3.59 -27.53 -51.37
N ALA A 89 -4.65 -27.58 -52.19
CA ALA A 89 -5.99 -27.15 -51.78
C ALA A 89 -6.69 -28.18 -50.88
N GLU A 90 -6.53 -29.48 -51.18
CA GLU A 90 -7.06 -30.58 -50.35
C GLU A 90 -6.43 -30.59 -48.96
N ARG A 91 -5.11 -30.38 -48.89
CA ARG A 91 -4.38 -30.26 -47.62
C ARG A 91 -4.84 -29.05 -46.81
N TYR A 92 -5.12 -27.93 -47.47
CA TYR A 92 -5.61 -26.72 -46.79
C TYR A 92 -7.02 -26.89 -46.20
N LEU A 93 -7.91 -27.59 -46.91
CA LEU A 93 -9.25 -27.91 -46.41
C LEU A 93 -9.23 -28.89 -45.22
N GLN A 94 -8.36 -29.91 -45.27
CA GLN A 94 -8.13 -30.80 -44.12
C GLN A 94 -7.57 -30.04 -42.91
N LEU A 95 -6.72 -29.04 -43.14
CA LEU A 95 -6.18 -28.13 -42.13
C LEU A 95 -7.28 -27.33 -41.42
N GLY A 96 -8.24 -26.80 -42.19
CA GLY A 96 -9.39 -26.06 -41.68
C GLY A 96 -10.25 -26.87 -40.70
N TYR A 97 -10.23 -28.20 -40.82
CA TYR A 97 -10.92 -29.11 -39.91
C TYR A 97 -10.14 -29.36 -38.60
N PHE A 98 -8.80 -29.32 -38.65
CA PHE A 98 -7.92 -29.46 -37.48
C PHE A 98 -7.62 -28.13 -36.76
N SER A 99 -7.77 -26.99 -37.43
CA SER A 99 -7.45 -25.65 -36.90
C SER A 99 -8.55 -25.03 -36.04
N VAL A 100 -9.60 -25.79 -35.75
CA VAL A 100 -10.74 -25.34 -34.94
C VAL A 100 -10.34 -25.37 -33.46
N PHE A 101 -9.69 -24.27 -33.05
CA PHE A 101 -9.28 -23.89 -31.70
C PHE A 101 -8.04 -24.61 -31.15
N SER A 102 -6.90 -23.92 -31.24
CA SER A 102 -5.79 -24.12 -30.30
C SER A 102 -6.32 -23.85 -28.89
N VAL A 103 -6.60 -24.91 -28.13
CA VAL A 103 -6.99 -24.82 -26.72
C VAL A 103 -5.91 -24.05 -25.93
N ALA A 104 -4.65 -24.20 -26.34
CA ALA A 104 -3.50 -23.50 -25.77
C ALA A 104 -3.61 -21.97 -25.96
N ASP A 105 -3.95 -21.47 -27.15
CA ASP A 105 -4.01 -20.02 -27.42
C ASP A 105 -5.12 -19.34 -26.59
N ASN A 106 -6.27 -20.02 -26.45
CA ASN A 106 -7.37 -19.56 -25.60
C ASN A 106 -7.01 -19.57 -24.11
N GLN A 107 -6.25 -20.57 -23.65
CA GLN A 107 -5.76 -20.62 -22.27
C GLN A 107 -4.69 -19.56 -22.01
N GLN A 108 -3.79 -19.34 -22.97
CA GLN A 108 -2.75 -18.33 -22.91
C GLN A 108 -3.35 -16.91 -22.83
N ALA A 109 -4.40 -16.63 -23.62
CA ALA A 109 -5.14 -15.37 -23.53
C ALA A 109 -5.77 -15.15 -22.15
N LYS A 110 -6.34 -16.19 -21.53
CA LYS A 110 -6.89 -16.11 -20.17
C LYS A 110 -5.81 -15.82 -19.13
N VAL A 111 -4.71 -16.57 -19.16
CA VAL A 111 -3.57 -16.36 -18.25
C VAL A 111 -2.98 -14.96 -18.43
N SER A 112 -2.89 -14.46 -19.67
CA SER A 112 -2.44 -13.09 -19.94
C SER A 112 -3.35 -12.02 -19.32
N ILE A 113 -4.67 -12.21 -19.37
CA ILE A 113 -5.65 -11.33 -18.71
C ILE A 113 -5.44 -11.35 -17.19
N ASP A 114 -5.25 -12.52 -16.60
CA ASP A 114 -5.07 -12.66 -15.16
C ASP A 114 -3.73 -12.05 -14.70
N ILE A 115 -2.65 -12.23 -15.46
CA ILE A 115 -1.37 -11.52 -15.25
C ILE A 115 -1.58 -10.01 -15.24
N LYS A 116 -2.34 -9.46 -16.20
CA LYS A 116 -2.61 -8.01 -16.24
C LYS A 116 -3.40 -7.54 -15.01
N LYS A 117 -4.39 -8.33 -14.55
CA LYS A 117 -5.16 -8.02 -13.35
C LYS A 117 -4.30 -8.03 -12.09
N ILE A 118 -3.45 -9.03 -11.92
CA ILE A 118 -2.54 -9.11 -10.77
C ILE A 118 -1.54 -7.96 -10.79
N LYS A 119 -0.94 -7.65 -11.94
CA LYS A 119 -0.05 -6.48 -12.07
C LYS A 119 -0.73 -5.18 -11.67
N LYS A 120 -2.00 -5.00 -12.06
CA LYS A 120 -2.78 -3.84 -11.65
C LYS A 120 -2.99 -3.82 -10.13
N ARG A 121 -3.39 -4.94 -9.52
CA ARG A 121 -3.56 -5.04 -8.06
C ARG A 121 -2.27 -4.73 -7.29
N ILE A 122 -1.12 -5.23 -7.76
CA ILE A 122 0.19 -4.90 -7.17
C ILE A 122 0.44 -3.39 -7.25
N SER A 123 0.23 -2.77 -8.40
CA SER A 123 0.40 -1.33 -8.57
C SER A 123 -0.54 -0.51 -7.68
N ASP A 124 -1.80 -0.93 -7.55
CA ASP A 124 -2.80 -0.27 -6.71
C ASP A 124 -2.39 -0.39 -5.21
N ASN A 125 -1.93 -1.57 -4.78
CA ASN A 125 -1.45 -1.81 -3.42
C ASN A 125 -0.14 -1.05 -3.11
N GLU A 126 0.77 -0.93 -4.09
CA GLU A 126 1.99 -0.12 -3.95
C GLU A 126 1.67 1.37 -3.77
N MET A 127 0.67 1.87 -4.52
CA MET A 127 0.17 3.24 -4.35
C MET A 127 -0.44 3.43 -2.97
N GLN A 128 -1.30 2.51 -2.52
CA GLN A 128 -1.89 2.56 -1.18
C GLN A 128 -0.82 2.53 -0.08
N ARG A 129 0.23 1.70 -0.23
CA ARG A 129 1.35 1.66 0.72
C ARG A 129 2.11 2.98 0.76
N ALA A 130 2.31 3.62 -0.39
CA ALA A 130 2.96 4.93 -0.45
C ALA A 130 2.13 6.01 0.26
N GLU A 131 0.81 6.01 0.05
CA GLU A 131 -0.14 6.90 0.75
C GLU A 131 -0.11 6.68 2.27
N LEU A 132 -0.20 5.44 2.73
CA LEU A 132 -0.12 5.11 4.18
C LEU A 132 1.23 5.52 4.79
N THR A 133 2.32 5.35 4.04
CA THR A 133 3.66 5.77 4.49
C THR A 133 3.75 7.30 4.61
N GLN A 134 3.16 8.01 3.66
CA GLN A 134 3.10 9.47 3.68
C GLN A 134 2.23 9.95 4.85
N GLU A 135 1.06 9.35 5.05
CA GLU A 135 0.18 9.63 6.19
C GLU A 135 0.89 9.43 7.53
N LYS A 136 1.66 8.35 7.66
CA LYS A 136 2.47 8.08 8.86
C LYS A 136 3.48 9.21 9.11
N LYS A 137 4.18 9.67 8.06
CA LYS A 137 5.15 10.78 8.18
C LYS A 137 4.48 12.07 8.63
N GLU A 138 3.35 12.41 8.04
CA GLU A 138 2.58 13.61 8.39
C GLU A 138 2.12 13.53 9.86
N SER A 139 1.56 12.39 10.26
CA SER A 139 1.13 12.16 11.65
C SER A 139 2.29 12.25 12.65
N ILE A 140 3.51 11.82 12.27
CA ILE A 140 4.72 11.98 13.10
C ILE A 140 5.07 13.47 13.25
N THR A 141 4.98 14.25 12.17
CA THR A 141 5.24 15.70 12.24
C THR A 141 4.21 16.41 13.12
N GLU A 142 2.92 16.04 13.04
CA GLU A 142 1.88 16.54 13.92
C GLU A 142 2.18 16.21 15.39
N LEU A 143 2.54 14.96 15.69
CA LEU A 143 2.89 14.54 17.06
C LEU A 143 4.12 15.29 17.60
N SER A 144 5.12 15.54 16.76
CA SER A 144 6.30 16.33 17.13
C SER A 144 5.93 17.76 17.56
N ILE A 145 4.98 18.38 16.86
CA ILE A 145 4.45 19.70 17.19
C ILE A 145 3.66 19.65 18.50
N VAL A 146 2.76 18.67 18.65
CA VAL A 146 1.99 18.45 19.90
C VAL A 146 2.92 18.27 21.10
N ASN A 147 3.98 17.47 20.95
CA ASN A 147 5.00 17.28 22.00
C ASN A 147 5.74 18.57 22.35
N SER A 148 6.04 19.40 21.34
CA SER A 148 6.71 20.69 21.54
C SER A 148 5.81 21.66 22.30
N VAL A 149 4.53 21.77 21.95
CA VAL A 149 3.53 22.59 22.65
C VAL A 149 3.30 22.10 24.08
N LEU A 150 3.19 20.78 24.27
CA LEU A 150 3.10 20.16 25.60
C LEU A 150 4.30 20.52 26.47
N ALA A 151 5.52 20.46 25.94
CA ALA A 151 6.73 20.82 26.68
C ALA A 151 6.73 22.29 27.10
N LEU A 152 6.30 23.20 26.21
CA LEU A 152 6.18 24.64 26.51
C LEU A 152 5.13 24.90 27.59
N LYS A 153 3.94 24.29 27.50
CA LYS A 153 2.87 24.48 28.49
C LYS A 153 3.22 23.88 29.85
N ARG A 154 3.87 22.71 29.89
CA ARG A 154 4.37 22.12 31.15
C ARG A 154 5.40 23.03 31.83
N LYS A 155 6.31 23.63 31.06
CA LYS A 155 7.27 24.60 31.60
C LYS A 155 6.60 25.84 32.19
N ARG A 156 5.56 26.39 31.53
CA ARG A 156 4.80 27.55 32.06
C ARG A 156 4.11 27.22 33.39
N VAL A 157 3.44 26.07 33.46
CA VAL A 157 2.76 25.64 34.71
C VAL A 157 3.76 25.45 35.85
N GLU A 158 4.97 24.96 35.56
CA GLU A 158 6.03 24.80 36.56
C GLU A 158 6.59 26.14 37.04
N THR A 159 6.81 27.10 36.12
CA THR A 159 7.25 28.46 36.50
C THR A 159 6.19 29.19 37.32
N ASP A 160 4.92 29.09 36.95
CA ASP A 160 3.81 29.74 37.68
C ASP A 160 3.68 29.16 39.11
N ARG A 161 3.91 27.85 39.28
CA ARG A 161 3.96 27.20 40.60
C ARG A 161 5.12 27.68 41.47
N LEU A 162 6.29 27.88 40.88
CA LEU A 162 7.48 28.36 41.61
C LEU A 162 7.33 29.83 42.04
N GLU A 163 6.71 30.68 41.22
CA GLU A 163 6.43 32.08 41.57
C GLU A 163 5.36 32.21 42.68
N LEU A 164 4.34 31.35 42.68
CA LEU A 164 3.34 31.32 43.76
C LEU A 164 3.94 30.86 45.10
N SER A 165 4.88 29.91 45.06
CA SER A 165 5.56 29.40 46.27
C SER A 165 6.52 30.41 46.91
N SER A 166 7.12 31.30 46.12
CA SER A 166 8.09 32.31 46.60
C SER A 166 7.43 33.60 47.14
N SER A 167 6.17 33.87 46.77
CA SER A 167 5.39 35.01 47.30
C SER A 167 4.81 34.79 48.71
N SER A 168 4.80 33.54 49.21
CA SER A 168 4.26 33.18 50.53
C SER A 168 5.34 33.11 51.61
N SER A 169 6.12 34.19 51.78
CA SER A 169 6.94 34.37 52.99
C SER A 169 6.15 35.24 53.98
N PRO A 170 5.72 34.72 55.15
CA PRO A 170 5.03 35.54 56.13
C PRO A 170 6.04 36.52 56.72
N THR A 171 5.79 37.80 56.56
CA THR A 171 6.51 38.86 57.25
C THR A 171 6.22 38.72 58.74
N LEU A 172 7.13 38.10 59.48
CA LEU A 172 7.16 38.16 60.94
C LEU A 172 7.42 39.62 61.33
N ARG A 173 6.36 40.34 61.70
CA ARG A 173 6.45 41.62 62.40
C ARG A 173 6.53 41.35 63.90
N ASN A 174 7.61 41.91 64.47
CA ASN A 174 8.05 42.00 65.87
C ASN A 174 7.00 41.92 66.96
#